data_AF-A0A7T7XM31-F1
#
_entry.id   AF-A0A7T7XM31-F1
#
_cell.length_a   1.000
_cell.length_b   1.000
_cell.length_c   1.000
_cell.angle_alpha   90.00
_cell.angle_beta   90.00
_cell.angle_gamma   90.00
#
_symmetry.space_group_name_H-M   'P 1'
#
loop_
_entity.id
_entity.type
_entity.pdbx_description
1 polymer ?
#
loop_
_entity_poly.entity_id
_entity_poly.type
_entity_poly.pdbx_seq_one_letter_code
_entity_poly.pdbx_strand_id
1 'polypeptide(L)'
;MNVSAAVLRQFPLFGHIRTEDIPAVLKCLGAREKEYRKGQFLSFSGDDIRYAGLVLEGSIHMVKEDLWGNKSIFSVMGPGAFPDAG
;
A
#
# COMPACT_ATOMS: atom_id res chain seq x y z
N MET A 1 9.54 0.57 -12.34
CA MET A 1 9.25 1.31 -11.10
C MET A 1 9.56 2.75 -11.38
N ASN A 2 8.56 3.61 -11.29
CA ASN A 2 8.68 5.04 -11.58
C ASN A 2 8.86 5.87 -10.30
N VAL A 3 8.81 5.24 -9.12
CA VAL A 3 9.09 5.88 -7.83
C VAL A 3 10.58 6.11 -7.61
N SER A 4 10.94 7.32 -7.20
CA SER A 4 12.32 7.67 -6.84
C SER A 4 12.71 7.13 -5.45
N ALA A 5 13.97 6.71 -5.32
CA ALA A 5 14.54 6.29 -4.04
C ALA A 5 14.49 7.42 -2.98
N ALA A 6 14.57 8.68 -3.41
CA ALA A 6 14.47 9.85 -2.54
C ALA A 6 13.08 9.97 -1.87
N VAL A 7 12.00 9.68 -2.62
CA VAL A 7 10.63 9.67 -2.07
C VAL A 7 10.47 8.51 -1.08
N LEU A 8 10.98 7.32 -1.41
CA LEU A 8 10.82 6.16 -0.54
C LEU A 8 11.46 6.35 0.83
N ARG A 9 12.60 7.04 0.91
CA ARG A 9 13.28 7.35 2.18
C ARG A 9 12.48 8.21 3.14
N GLN A 10 11.43 8.88 2.68
CA GLN A 10 10.52 9.62 3.55
C GLN A 10 9.67 8.68 4.40
N PHE A 11 9.53 7.41 4.00
CA PHE A 11 8.76 6.41 4.71
C PHE A 11 9.63 5.65 5.71
N PRO A 12 9.13 5.38 6.94
CA PRO A 12 9.91 4.73 7.99
C PRO A 12 10.60 3.42 7.57
N LEU A 13 9.95 2.63 6.71
CA LEU A 13 10.49 1.35 6.23
C LEU A 13 11.81 1.50 5.45
N PHE A 14 12.01 2.61 4.73
CA PHE A 14 13.21 2.84 3.90
C PHE A 14 14.13 3.91 4.48
N GLY A 15 13.75 4.58 5.58
CA GLY A 15 14.49 5.73 6.13
C GLY A 15 15.95 5.42 6.51
N HIS A 16 16.24 4.17 6.86
CA HIS A 16 17.58 3.70 7.24
C HIS A 16 18.36 3.01 6.10
N ILE A 17 17.81 2.94 4.89
CA ILE A 17 18.46 2.33 3.73
C ILE A 17 19.11 3.43 2.89
N ARG A 18 20.40 3.30 2.57
CA ARG A 18 21.10 4.28 1.70
C ARG A 18 20.36 4.42 0.37
N THR A 19 20.25 5.65 -0.13
CA THR A 19 19.48 5.94 -1.36
C THR A 19 19.94 5.10 -2.55
N GLU A 20 21.25 4.85 -2.64
CA GLU A 20 21.90 4.00 -3.65
C GLU A 20 21.55 2.50 -3.53
N ASP A 21 21.21 2.02 -2.34
CA ASP A 21 20.88 0.61 -2.07
C ASP A 21 19.40 0.30 -2.31
N ILE A 22 18.53 1.30 -2.27
CA ILE A 22 17.07 1.13 -2.41
C ILE A 22 16.69 0.37 -3.70
N PRO A 23 17.23 0.69 -4.89
CA PRO A 23 16.91 -0.07 -6.11
C PRO A 23 17.26 -1.56 -6.00
N ALA A 24 18.36 -1.90 -5.33
CA ALA A 24 18.78 -3.30 -5.13
C ALA A 24 17.85 -4.03 -4.16
N VAL A 25 17.45 -3.38 -3.06
CA VAL A 25 16.49 -3.93 -2.09
C VAL A 25 15.12 -4.17 -2.74
N LEU A 26 14.61 -3.19 -3.50
CA LEU A 26 13.34 -3.32 -4.22
C LEU A 26 13.37 -4.47 -5.24
N LYS A 27 14.50 -4.63 -5.95
CA LYS A 27 14.70 -5.75 -6.87
C LYS A 27 14.72 -7.09 -6.14
N CYS A 28 15.41 -7.18 -5.00
CA CYS A 28 15.48 -8.38 -4.17
C CYS A 28 14.10 -8.81 -3.67
N LEU A 29 13.28 -7.86 -3.24
CA LEU A 29 11.91 -8.09 -2.78
C LEU A 29 10.91 -8.35 -3.92
N GLY A 30 11.33 -8.19 -5.18
CA GLY A 30 10.42 -8.28 -6.34
C GLY A 30 9.33 -7.21 -6.31
N ALA A 31 9.64 -6.01 -5.79
CA ALA A 31 8.70 -4.91 -5.63
C ALA A 31 8.05 -4.52 -6.95
N ARG A 32 6.74 -4.24 -6.90
CA ARG A 32 5.94 -3.83 -8.05
C ARG A 32 5.15 -2.58 -7.71
N GLU A 33 4.95 -1.77 -8.73
CA GLU A 33 4.08 -0.60 -8.66
C GLU A 33 2.75 -0.94 -9.33
N LYS A 34 1.64 -0.54 -8.71
CA LYS A 34 0.31 -0.80 -9.21
C LYS A 34 -0.59 0.40 -8.97
N GLU A 35 -1.26 0.83 -10.01
CA GLU A 35 -2.22 1.92 -9.98
C GLU A 35 -3.64 1.37 -9.85
N TYR A 36 -4.48 2.12 -9.15
CA TYR A 36 -5.89 1.80 -8.94
C TYR A 36 -6.74 3.03 -9.27
N ARG A 37 -7.92 2.79 -9.86
CA ARG A 37 -8.88 3.87 -10.13
C ARG A 37 -9.69 4.18 -8.89
N LYS A 38 -10.17 5.43 -8.77
CA LYS A 38 -11.12 5.81 -7.71
C LYS A 38 -12.33 4.87 -7.72
N GLY A 39 -12.65 4.30 -6.56
CA GLY A 39 -13.76 3.36 -6.40
C GLY A 39 -13.43 1.91 -6.78
N GLN A 40 -12.22 1.62 -7.24
CA GLN A 40 -11.77 0.24 -7.45
C GLN A 40 -11.49 -0.44 -6.11
N PHE A 41 -12.02 -1.64 -5.93
CA PHE A 41 -11.68 -2.48 -4.79
C PHE A 41 -10.28 -3.07 -4.97
N LEU A 42 -9.44 -2.93 -3.95
CA LEU A 42 -8.07 -3.47 -3.96
C LEU A 42 -8.06 -4.95 -3.62
N SER A 43 -8.83 -5.35 -2.60
CA SER A 43 -8.97 -6.71 -2.10
C SER A 43 -10.18 -6.81 -1.18
N PHE A 44 -10.66 -8.03 -0.95
CA PHE A 44 -11.74 -8.36 -0.03
C PHE A 44 -11.23 -9.21 1.14
N SER A 45 -11.95 -9.18 2.25
CA SER A 45 -11.63 -10.04 3.39
C SER A 45 -11.73 -11.52 2.96
N GLY A 46 -10.71 -12.29 3.31
CA GLY A 46 -10.58 -13.70 2.89
C GLY A 46 -9.79 -13.92 1.60
N ASP A 47 -9.38 -12.86 0.89
CA ASP A 47 -8.40 -13.00 -0.19
C ASP A 47 -7.05 -13.47 0.36
N ASP A 48 -6.37 -14.35 -0.37
CA ASP A 48 -4.98 -14.74 -0.07
C ASP A 48 -4.04 -13.59 -0.49
N ILE A 49 -3.80 -12.66 0.45
CA ILE A 49 -2.91 -11.52 0.23
C ILE A 49 -1.46 -11.94 0.43
N ARG A 50 -0.75 -12.13 -0.69
CA ARG A 50 0.67 -12.53 -0.69
C ARG A 50 1.66 -11.36 -0.76
N TYR A 51 1.18 -10.13 -0.64
CA TYR A 51 1.99 -8.93 -0.84
C TYR A 51 1.70 -7.89 0.24
N ALA A 52 2.76 -7.26 0.74
CA ALA A 52 2.63 -6.03 1.52
C ALA A 52 2.65 -4.82 0.57
N GLY A 53 1.72 -3.89 0.77
CA GLY A 53 1.62 -2.65 -0.01
C GLY A 53 2.15 -1.44 0.76
N LEU A 54 2.57 -0.42 0.03
CA LEU A 54 2.81 0.93 0.56
C LEU A 54 2.04 1.91 -0.31
N VAL A 55 1.24 2.78 0.30
CA VAL A 55 0.55 3.83 -0.46
C VAL A 55 1.56 4.89 -0.87
N LEU A 56 1.70 5.11 -2.17
CA LEU A 56 2.62 6.11 -2.73
C LEU A 56 1.90 7.46 -2.92
N GLU A 57 0.67 7.41 -3.43
CA GLU A 57 -0.17 8.56 -3.71
C GLU A 57 -1.65 8.18 -3.52
N GLY A 58 -2.49 9.17 -3.20
CA GLY A 58 -3.94 9.00 -3.05
C GLY A 58 -4.35 8.48 -1.67
N SER A 59 -5.53 7.87 -1.60
CA SER A 59 -6.06 7.30 -0.36
C SER A 59 -6.80 5.98 -0.60
N ILE A 60 -6.67 5.08 0.37
CA ILE A 60 -7.41 3.81 0.43
C ILE A 60 -8.42 3.91 1.56
N HIS A 61 -9.67 3.54 1.29
CA HIS A 61 -10.70 3.40 2.31
C HIS A 61 -10.94 1.93 2.60
N MET A 62 -10.76 1.54 3.85
CA MET A 62 -11.20 0.22 4.30
C MET A 62 -12.68 0.30 4.66
N VAL A 63 -13.49 -0.43 3.89
CA VAL A 63 -14.94 -0.47 4.03
C VAL A 63 -15.32 -1.80 4.64
N LYS A 64 -16.13 -1.76 5.70
CA LYS A 64 -16.77 -2.93 6.27
C LYS A 64 -18.26 -2.89 5.97
N GLU A 65 -18.80 -4.03 5.56
CA GLU A 65 -20.24 -4.23 5.40
C GLU A 65 -20.76 -5.03 6.58
N ASP A 66 -21.88 -4.60 7.16
CA ASP A 66 -22.58 -5.36 8.19
C ASP A 66 -23.53 -6.41 7.58
N LEU A 67 -24.14 -7.24 8.43
CA LEU A 67 -25.07 -8.29 7.99
C LEU A 67 -26.35 -7.76 7.33
N TRP A 68 -26.63 -6.46 7.47
CA TRP A 68 -27.80 -5.78 6.90
C TRP A 68 -27.45 -4.99 5.63
N GLY A 69 -26.21 -5.08 5.14
CA GLY A 69 -25.75 -4.42 3.93
C GLY A 69 -25.30 -2.97 4.10
N ASN A 70 -25.19 -2.47 5.34
CA ASN A 70 -24.69 -1.11 5.57
C ASN A 70 -23.17 -1.09 5.45
N LYS A 71 -22.67 -0.19 4.60
CA LYS A 71 -21.24 0.04 4.41
C LYS A 71 -20.76 1.17 5.29
N SER A 72 -19.72 0.93 6.08
CA SER A 72 -19.05 1.95 6.89
C SER A 72 -17.56 2.00 6.56
N ILE A 73 -16.99 3.20 6.49
CA ILE A 73 -15.54 3.38 6.40
C ILE A 73 -14.99 3.24 7.81
N PHE A 74 -14.17 2.21 8.04
CA PHE A 74 -13.56 2.00 9.35
C PHE A 74 -12.13 2.53 9.42
N SER A 75 -11.44 2.66 8.28
CA SER A 75 -10.08 3.22 8.22
C SER A 75 -9.81 3.93 6.89
N VAL A 76 -8.98 4.97 6.94
CA VAL A 76 -8.51 5.73 5.78
C VAL A 76 -6.99 5.76 5.82
N MET A 77 -6.35 5.29 4.75
CA MET A 77 -4.90 5.18 4.63
C MET A 77 -4.40 6.11 3.53
N GLY A 78 -3.46 6.99 3.87
CA GLY A 78 -2.79 7.91 2.94
C GLY A 78 -1.36 7.48 2.60
N PRO A 79 -0.60 8.31 1.88
CA PRO A 79 0.77 8.02 1.52
C PRO A 79 1.63 7.65 2.72
N GLY A 80 2.43 6.59 2.59
CA GLY A 80 3.28 6.06 3.67
C GLY A 80 2.62 5.03 4.57
N ALA A 81 1.30 4.83 4.46
CA ALA A 81 0.60 3.78 5.18
C ALA A 81 0.83 2.41 4.53
N PHE A 82 0.92 1.39 5.38
CA PHE A 82 0.92 -0.02 4.98
C PHE A 82 -0.52 -0.54 5.07
N PRO A 83 -1.17 -0.89 3.96
CA PRO A 83 -2.46 -1.57 4.00
C PRO A 83 -2.22 -2.97 4.55
N ASP A 84 -2.61 -3.19 5.79
CA ASP A 84 -2.69 -4.53 6.35
C ASP A 84 -3.96 -5.21 5.83
N ALA A 85 -3.83 -6.47 5.48
CA ALA A 85 -4.90 -7.33 5.03
C ALA A 85 -5.46 -8.05 6.25
N GLY A 86 -6.20 -7.31 7.08
CA GLY A 86 -6.82 -7.87 8.28
C GLY A 86 -7.67 -9.11 8.01
#